data_AF-A0AA40WFI0-F1
#
_entry.id   AF-A0AA40WFI0-F1
#
_cell.length_a   1.000
_cell.length_b   1.000
_cell.length_c   1.000
_cell.angle_alpha   90.00
_cell.angle_beta   90.00
_cell.angle_gamma   90.00
#
_symmetry.space_group_name_H-M   'P 1'
#
loop_
_entity.id
_entity.type
_entity.pdbx_description
1 polymer ?
#
loop_
_entity_poly.entity_id
_entity_poly.type
_entity_poly.pdbx_seq_one_letter_code
_entity_poly.pdbx_strand_id
1 'polypeptide(L)'
;MNPSDPFQELYQTNRIKGSSESQVTKEYSENSFLFKKYSNKEKTLNPYFSFRGRTLSKIAFGCYRVGLESPEYEKAMGLSFSEGFNVIDTSSNYGNGESESLVGKVLRKKITTGELKRENVFIVTKAGYIQGKNLQIVMELEKQNTG
;
A
#
# COMPACT_ATOMS: atom_id res chain seq x y z
N MET A 1 -3.24 5.14 -24.53
CA MET A 1 -4.55 5.13 -23.86
C MET A 1 -5.61 5.08 -24.94
N ASN A 2 -6.68 4.30 -24.73
CA ASN A 2 -7.79 4.22 -25.68
C ASN A 2 -8.63 5.51 -25.55
N PRO A 3 -8.69 6.40 -26.55
CA PRO A 3 -9.43 7.66 -26.47
C PRO A 3 -10.94 7.48 -26.25
N SER A 4 -11.47 6.27 -26.48
CA SER A 4 -12.89 5.95 -26.23
C SER A 4 -13.16 5.37 -24.83
N ASP A 5 -12.19 5.38 -23.91
CA ASP A 5 -12.40 4.89 -22.54
C ASP A 5 -13.17 5.92 -21.71
N PRO A 6 -14.43 5.63 -21.31
CA PRO A 6 -15.27 6.58 -20.56
C PRO A 6 -14.78 6.82 -19.12
N PHE A 7 -13.78 6.06 -18.65
CA PHE A 7 -13.24 6.17 -17.31
C PHE A 7 -11.93 6.97 -17.23
N GLN A 8 -11.46 7.56 -18.33
CA GLN A 8 -10.20 8.32 -18.34
C GLN A 8 -10.16 9.43 -17.29
N GLU A 9 -11.27 10.15 -17.08
CA GLU A 9 -11.36 11.22 -16.08
C GLU A 9 -11.21 10.70 -14.64
N LEU A 10 -11.46 9.41 -14.40
CA LEU A 10 -11.31 8.76 -13.09
C LEU A 10 -9.87 8.31 -12.81
N TYR A 11 -8.97 8.40 -13.80
CA TYR A 11 -7.59 7.95 -13.63
C TYR A 11 -6.83 8.83 -12.64
N GLN A 12 -6.24 8.20 -11.62
CA GLN A 12 -5.43 8.90 -10.62
C GLN A 12 -4.20 9.58 -11.24
N THR A 13 -4.17 10.91 -11.16
CA THR A 13 -3.09 11.78 -11.66
C THR A 13 -1.98 11.99 -10.62
N ASN A 14 -2.31 11.94 -9.33
CA ASN A 14 -1.37 12.20 -8.24
C ASN A 14 -0.74 10.90 -7.68
N ARG A 15 0.09 10.24 -8.49
CA ARG A 15 0.76 8.99 -8.13
C ARG A 15 2.10 9.24 -7.44
N ILE A 16 2.37 8.47 -6.38
CA ILE A 16 3.72 8.37 -5.81
C ILE A 16 4.58 7.58 -6.81
N LYS A 17 5.61 8.23 -7.37
CA LYS A 17 6.54 7.60 -8.32
C LYS A 17 7.38 6.52 -7.63
N GLY A 18 7.80 5.52 -8.40
CA GLY A 18 8.60 4.40 -7.92
C GLY A 18 7.77 3.13 -7.69
N SER A 19 8.46 2.01 -7.52
CA SER A 19 7.88 0.70 -7.24
C SER A 19 8.81 -0.08 -6.32
N SER A 20 8.34 -1.14 -5.68
CA SER A 20 9.21 -1.95 -4.81
C SER A 20 10.39 -2.54 -5.58
N GLU A 21 11.61 -2.32 -5.11
CA GLU A 21 12.86 -2.74 -5.78
C GLU A 21 13.69 -3.72 -4.95
N SER A 22 14.36 -4.65 -5.62
CA SER A 22 15.12 -5.74 -5.00
C SER A 22 16.23 -5.25 -4.06
N GLN A 23 17.10 -4.36 -4.53
CA GLN A 23 18.22 -3.85 -3.74
C GLN A 23 17.73 -3.02 -2.55
N VAL A 24 16.75 -2.16 -2.78
CA VAL A 24 16.24 -1.22 -1.77
C VAL A 24 15.40 -1.92 -0.68
N THR A 25 14.69 -3.00 -1.02
CA THR A 25 13.99 -3.84 -0.03
C THR A 25 14.95 -4.68 0.82
N LYS A 26 16.06 -5.15 0.22
CA LYS A 26 17.13 -5.83 0.97
C LYS A 26 17.77 -4.88 1.99
N GLU A 27 18.21 -3.70 1.55
CA GLU A 27 18.79 -2.67 2.44
C GLU A 27 17.82 -2.26 3.56
N TYR A 28 16.53 -2.10 3.25
CA TYR A 28 15.50 -1.82 4.25
C TYR A 28 15.44 -2.91 5.32
N SER A 29 15.43 -4.19 4.91
CA SER A 29 15.36 -5.32 5.83
C SER A 29 16.58 -5.38 6.75
N GLU A 30 17.79 -5.24 6.21
CA GLU A 30 19.06 -5.32 6.95
C GLU A 30 19.19 -4.20 8.00
N ASN A 31 18.59 -3.04 7.74
CA ASN A 31 18.62 -1.88 8.63
C ASN A 31 17.47 -1.83 9.64
N SER A 32 16.45 -2.69 9.48
CA SER A 32 15.23 -2.68 10.31
C SER A 32 15.48 -3.08 11.76
N PHE A 33 14.59 -2.61 12.66
CA PHE A 33 14.58 -3.05 14.05
C PHE A 33 14.31 -4.56 14.15
N LEU A 34 13.34 -5.08 13.39
CA LEU A 34 12.98 -6.49 13.36
C LEU A 34 14.18 -7.38 13.01
N PHE A 35 14.96 -7.01 11.99
CA PHE A 35 16.17 -7.74 11.63
C PHE A 35 17.19 -7.70 12.76
N LYS A 36 17.51 -6.52 13.31
CA LYS A 36 18.47 -6.36 14.40
C LYS A 36 18.09 -7.14 15.66
N LYS A 37 16.80 -7.23 15.97
CA LYS A 37 16.27 -7.93 17.14
C LYS A 37 16.38 -9.45 17.01
N TYR A 38 16.12 -9.99 15.82
CA TYR A 38 15.99 -11.44 15.61
C TYR A 38 17.15 -12.08 14.82
N SER A 39 18.11 -11.30 14.33
CA SER A 39 19.26 -11.82 13.56
C SER A 39 20.27 -12.59 14.39
N ASN A 40 20.25 -12.48 15.73
CA ASN A 40 21.40 -12.86 16.57
C ASN A 40 21.17 -13.90 17.69
N LYS A 41 20.12 -14.72 17.66
CA LYS A 41 20.00 -15.87 18.59
C LYS A 41 19.36 -17.06 17.88
N GLU A 42 20.16 -18.12 17.72
CA GLU A 42 19.71 -19.48 17.35
C GLU A 42 18.73 -19.58 16.16
N LYS A 43 19.21 -19.43 14.93
CA LYS A 43 18.76 -20.03 13.64
C LYS A 43 17.27 -20.32 13.34
N THR A 44 16.29 -19.78 14.07
CA THR A 44 14.89 -20.22 13.95
C THR A 44 13.94 -19.18 13.38
N LEU A 45 14.26 -17.87 13.48
CA LEU A 45 13.33 -16.82 13.05
C LEU A 45 13.97 -15.78 12.13
N ASN A 46 14.06 -16.09 10.83
CA ASN A 46 14.22 -15.06 9.80
C ASN A 46 12.85 -14.37 9.59
N PRO A 47 12.71 -13.06 9.89
CA PRO A 47 11.44 -12.36 9.75
C PRO A 47 11.11 -11.97 8.31
N TYR A 48 12.03 -12.20 7.37
CA TYR A 48 11.87 -11.87 5.95
C TYR A 48 11.88 -13.13 5.08
N PHE A 49 11.37 -12.98 3.85
CA PHE A 49 11.46 -13.98 2.79
C PHE A 49 11.71 -13.31 1.44
N SER A 50 12.21 -14.07 0.47
CA SER A 50 12.41 -13.58 -0.89
C SER A 50 11.18 -13.83 -1.75
N PHE A 51 10.72 -12.80 -2.47
CA PHE A 51 9.64 -12.92 -3.44
C PHE A 51 9.93 -12.06 -4.67
N ARG A 52 10.06 -12.71 -5.84
CA ARG A 52 10.34 -12.03 -7.12
C ARG A 52 11.51 -11.03 -7.03
N GLY A 53 12.59 -11.45 -6.37
CA GLY A 53 13.80 -10.65 -6.16
C GLY A 53 13.76 -9.67 -4.99
N ARG A 54 12.61 -9.48 -4.33
CA ARG A 54 12.45 -8.54 -3.21
C ARG A 54 12.58 -9.25 -1.88
N THR A 55 13.03 -8.52 -0.87
CA THR A 55 13.07 -9.01 0.52
C THR A 55 11.88 -8.45 1.28
N LEU A 56 10.91 -9.31 1.60
CA LEU A 56 9.61 -8.92 2.15
C LEU A 56 9.45 -9.43 3.58
N SER A 57 8.86 -8.62 4.46
CA SER A 57 8.50 -9.05 5.81
C SER A 57 7.44 -10.15 5.76
N LYS A 58 7.59 -11.19 6.59
CA LYS A 58 6.61 -12.29 6.71
C LYS A 58 5.28 -11.84 7.31
N ILE A 59 5.28 -10.70 7.99
CA ILE A 59 4.09 -10.02 8.52
C ILE A 59 3.78 -8.83 7.61
N ALA A 60 2.51 -8.68 7.26
CA ALA A 60 1.99 -7.55 6.51
C ALA A 60 1.04 -6.72 7.38
N PHE A 61 0.96 -5.42 7.12
CA PHE A 61 -0.08 -4.57 7.69
C PHE A 61 -1.36 -4.75 6.87
N GLY A 62 -2.39 -5.32 7.48
CA GLY A 62 -3.70 -5.52 6.85
C GLY A 62 -4.60 -4.30 6.99
N CYS A 63 -5.18 -3.84 5.88
CA CYS A 63 -5.98 -2.63 5.84
C CYS A 63 -7.51 -2.87 5.83
N TYR A 64 -7.99 -4.05 6.23
CA TYR A 64 -9.42 -4.27 6.38
C TYR A 64 -9.92 -3.45 7.59
N ARG A 65 -10.79 -2.46 7.33
CA ARG A 65 -11.35 -1.51 8.32
C ARG A 65 -10.36 -0.48 8.88
N VAL A 66 -9.34 -0.12 8.10
CA VAL A 66 -8.56 1.10 8.35
C VAL A 66 -8.87 2.13 7.28
N GLY A 67 -8.93 3.40 7.67
CA GLY A 67 -9.21 4.51 6.77
C GLY A 67 -8.73 5.84 7.34
N LEU A 68 -9.24 6.96 6.81
CA LEU A 68 -8.82 8.30 7.22
C LEU A 68 -9.52 8.80 8.50
N GLU A 69 -10.53 8.10 8.98
CA GLU A 69 -11.42 8.51 10.06
C GLU A 69 -10.74 8.52 11.45
N SER A 70 -9.64 7.79 11.62
CA SER A 70 -8.95 7.68 12.90
C SER A 70 -7.43 7.88 12.74
N PRO A 71 -6.83 8.80 13.52
CA PRO A 71 -5.38 9.02 13.52
C PRO A 71 -4.60 7.80 14.05
N GLU A 72 -5.24 6.90 14.79
CA GLU A 72 -4.65 5.65 15.27
C GLU A 72 -4.23 4.74 14.12
N TYR A 73 -4.97 4.74 12.99
CA TYR A 73 -4.60 3.95 11.82
C TYR A 73 -3.32 4.45 11.16
N GLU A 74 -3.15 5.77 11.04
CA GLU A 74 -1.90 6.39 10.56
C GLU A 74 -0.73 6.06 11.50
N LYS A 75 -0.94 6.16 12.83
CA LYS A 75 0.07 5.82 13.83
C LYS A 75 0.47 4.34 13.76
N ALA A 76 -0.52 3.43 13.68
CA ALA A 76 -0.29 2.00 13.62
C ALA A 76 0.48 1.59 12.35
N MET A 77 0.11 2.14 11.19
CA MET A 77 0.84 1.90 9.95
C MET A 77 2.26 2.50 10.01
N GLY A 78 2.40 3.70 10.58
CA GLY A 78 3.69 4.33 10.81
C GLY A 78 4.61 3.47 11.68
N LEU A 79 4.09 2.93 12.78
CA LEU A 79 4.80 2.01 13.66
C LEU A 79 5.22 0.74 12.92
N SER A 80 4.34 0.19 12.07
CA SER A 80 4.64 -1.02 11.29
C SER A 80 5.91 -0.86 10.44
N PHE A 81 6.08 0.31 9.81
CA PHE A 81 7.28 0.63 9.04
C PHE A 81 8.51 0.84 9.92
N SER A 82 8.35 1.47 11.09
CA SER A 82 9.45 1.67 12.04
C SER A 82 9.96 0.35 12.61
N GLU A 83 9.08 -0.62 12.82
CA GLU A 83 9.44 -1.96 13.27
C GLU A 83 10.15 -2.77 12.19
N GLY A 84 9.90 -2.50 10.90
CA GLY A 84 10.55 -3.20 9.78
C GLY A 84 9.60 -3.98 8.87
N PHE A 85 8.29 -3.76 8.99
CA PHE A 85 7.32 -4.38 8.08
C PHE A 85 7.21 -3.55 6.80
N ASN A 86 7.34 -4.20 5.64
CA ASN A 86 7.30 -3.54 4.34
C ASN A 86 6.25 -4.07 3.39
N VAL A 87 5.34 -4.92 3.87
CA VAL A 87 4.22 -5.45 3.09
C VAL A 87 2.91 -4.83 3.58
N ILE A 88 2.14 -4.25 2.68
CA ILE A 88 0.82 -3.67 2.94
C ILE A 88 -0.23 -4.43 2.12
N ASP A 89 -1.27 -4.93 2.79
CA ASP A 89 -2.44 -5.53 2.13
C ASP A 89 -3.63 -4.57 2.18
N THR A 90 -4.12 -4.16 1.01
CA THR A 90 -5.25 -3.24 0.85
C THR A 90 -6.21 -3.69 -0.27
N SER A 91 -7.26 -2.92 -0.52
CA SER A 91 -8.23 -3.14 -1.58
C SER A 91 -9.07 -1.89 -1.85
N SER A 92 -9.45 -1.70 -3.11
CA SER A 92 -10.45 -0.70 -3.52
C SER A 92 -11.79 -0.81 -2.77
N ASN A 93 -12.18 -2.02 -2.34
CA ASN A 93 -13.43 -2.23 -1.59
C ASN A 93 -13.31 -1.94 -0.09
N TYR A 94 -12.10 -1.88 0.47
CA TYR A 94 -11.92 -1.64 1.91
C TYR A 94 -12.22 -0.18 2.24
N GLY A 95 -13.37 0.04 2.90
CA GLY A 95 -13.86 1.37 3.23
C GLY A 95 -14.18 2.22 1.99
N ASN A 96 -14.58 1.60 0.86
CA ASN A 96 -14.80 2.31 -0.40
C ASN A 96 -13.56 3.16 -0.81
N GLY A 97 -12.38 2.55 -0.73
CA GLY A 97 -11.09 3.16 -1.11
C GLY A 97 -10.39 3.95 0.01
N GLU A 98 -11.03 4.15 1.17
CA GLU A 98 -10.42 4.89 2.29
C GLU A 98 -9.11 4.27 2.78
N SER A 99 -9.00 2.94 2.74
CA SER A 99 -7.76 2.24 3.09
C SER A 99 -6.60 2.58 2.14
N GLU A 100 -6.84 2.61 0.82
CA GLU A 100 -5.84 3.00 -0.18
C GLU A 100 -5.44 4.47 -0.03
N SER A 101 -6.42 5.33 0.29
CA SER A 101 -6.18 6.75 0.60
C SER A 101 -5.29 6.92 1.84
N LEU A 102 -5.54 6.16 2.91
CA LEU A 102 -4.69 6.15 4.10
C LEU A 102 -3.27 5.69 3.76
N VAL A 103 -3.10 4.58 3.03
CA VAL A 103 -1.77 4.08 2.60
C VAL A 103 -1.03 5.17 1.83
N GLY A 104 -1.71 5.82 0.86
CA GLY A 104 -1.13 6.92 0.09
C GLY A 104 -0.72 8.11 0.95
N LYS A 105 -1.52 8.47 1.97
CA LYS A 105 -1.21 9.56 2.92
C LYS A 105 0.04 9.23 3.75
N VAL A 106 0.08 8.05 4.36
CA VAL A 106 1.20 7.63 5.22
C VAL A 106 2.50 7.53 4.43
N LEU A 107 2.46 6.92 3.23
CA LEU A 107 3.64 6.80 2.38
C LEU A 107 4.16 8.18 1.95
N ARG A 108 3.29 9.09 1.51
CA ARG A 108 3.71 10.46 1.17
C ARG A 108 4.43 11.13 2.34
N LYS A 109 3.83 11.09 3.52
CA LYS A 109 4.39 11.69 4.73
C LYS A 109 5.79 11.13 5.03
N LYS A 110 5.93 9.80 5.10
CA LYS A 110 7.20 9.14 5.44
C LYS A 110 8.28 9.28 4.36
N ILE A 111 7.88 9.38 3.09
CA ILE A 111 8.81 9.67 1.99
C ILE A 111 9.31 11.11 2.07
N THR A 112 8.42 12.08 2.29
CA THR A 112 8.79 13.48 2.42
C THR A 112 9.69 13.73 3.63
N THR A 113 9.51 13.01 4.74
CA THR A 113 10.38 13.12 5.92
C THR A 113 11.69 12.32 5.79
N GLY A 114 11.88 11.57 4.71
CA GLY A 114 13.07 10.74 4.50
C GLY A 114 13.11 9.47 5.35
N GLU A 115 12.05 9.16 6.10
CA GLU A 115 11.94 7.95 6.91
C GLU A 115 11.76 6.68 6.07
N LEU A 116 11.27 6.82 4.84
CA LEU A 116 10.93 5.70 3.96
C LEU A 116 11.15 6.08 2.50
N LYS A 117 11.54 5.12 1.66
CA LYS A 117 11.56 5.25 0.20
C LYS A 117 10.37 4.49 -0.39
N ARG A 118 9.80 4.94 -1.52
CA ARG A 118 8.69 4.22 -2.17
C ARG A 118 9.10 2.78 -2.48
N GLU A 119 10.36 2.59 -2.84
CA GLU A 119 10.97 1.34 -3.25
C GLU A 119 11.12 0.34 -2.11
N ASN A 120 11.05 0.80 -0.85
CA ASN A 120 11.07 -0.08 0.31
C ASN A 120 9.79 -0.92 0.43
N VAL A 121 8.65 -0.43 -0.07
CA VAL A 121 7.31 -0.95 0.28
C VAL A 121 6.69 -1.76 -0.84
N PHE A 122 6.24 -2.96 -0.50
CA PHE A 122 5.45 -3.83 -1.35
C PHE A 122 3.96 -3.70 -1.00
N ILE A 123 3.14 -3.33 -1.98
CA ILE A 123 1.70 -3.10 -1.80
C ILE A 123 0.94 -4.16 -2.59
N VAL A 124 0.04 -4.84 -1.91
CA VAL A 124 -0.94 -5.74 -2.52
C VAL A 124 -2.27 -5.01 -2.50
N THR A 125 -2.83 -4.75 -3.68
CA THR A 125 -4.23 -4.30 -3.82
C THR A 125 -5.02 -5.29 -4.66
N LYS A 126 -6.34 -5.14 -4.66
CA LYS A 126 -7.31 -6.04 -5.26
C LYS A 126 -8.25 -5.19 -6.10
N ALA A 127 -8.49 -5.59 -7.36
CA ALA A 127 -9.40 -4.88 -8.27
C ALA A 127 -10.79 -4.72 -7.65
N GLY A 128 -11.24 -5.74 -6.92
CA GLY A 128 -12.50 -5.69 -6.19
C GLY A 128 -13.71 -5.85 -7.11
N TYR A 129 -14.87 -5.42 -6.62
CA TYR A 129 -16.11 -5.30 -7.38
C TYR A 129 -16.68 -3.89 -7.29
N ILE A 130 -17.52 -3.53 -8.26
CA ILE A 130 -18.18 -2.21 -8.31
C ILE A 130 -19.22 -2.15 -7.20
N GLN A 131 -19.09 -1.18 -6.30
CA GLN A 131 -20.02 -0.92 -5.21
C GLN A 131 -19.91 0.54 -4.76
N GLY A 132 -20.81 0.97 -3.87
CA GLY A 132 -20.72 2.28 -3.22
C GLY A 132 -20.63 3.43 -4.23
N LYS A 133 -19.63 4.30 -4.08
CA LYS A 133 -19.44 5.46 -4.97
C LYS A 133 -19.19 5.04 -6.43
N ASN A 134 -18.47 3.93 -6.64
CA ASN A 134 -18.18 3.46 -7.99
C ASN A 134 -19.45 2.98 -8.71
N LEU A 135 -20.42 2.42 -7.98
CA LEU A 135 -21.70 2.03 -8.57
C LEU A 135 -22.51 3.26 -9.01
N GLN A 136 -22.50 4.34 -8.21
CA GLN A 136 -23.17 5.60 -8.57
C GLN A 136 -22.59 6.19 -9.85
N ILE A 137 -21.26 6.22 -9.98
CA ILE A 137 -20.57 6.69 -11.19
C ILE A 137 -20.98 5.87 -12.42
N VAL A 138 -21.00 4.54 -12.32
CA VAL A 138 -21.41 3.68 -13.44
C VAL A 138 -22.85 3.95 -13.85
N MET A 139 -23.77 4.08 -12.90
CA MET A 139 -25.17 4.40 -13.18
C MET A 139 -25.35 5.77 -13.86
N GLU A 140 -24.51 6.76 -13.52
CA GLU A 140 -24.52 8.08 -14.16
C GLU A 140 -23.99 8.02 -15.60
N LEU A 141 -22.89 7.31 -15.83
CA LEU A 141 -22.32 7.11 -17.16
C LEU A 141 -23.26 6.33 -18.09
N GLU A 142 -23.96 5.33 -17.56
CA GLU A 142 -24.98 4.59 -18.32
C GLU A 142 -26.10 5.52 -18.78
N LYS A 143 -26.63 6.37 -17.89
CA LYS A 143 -27.68 7.35 -18.24
C LYS A 143 -27.22 8.31 -19.34
N GLN A 144 -25.98 8.77 -19.28
CA GLN A 144 -25.40 9.70 -20.27
C GLN A 144 -25.20 9.05 -21.64
N ASN A 145 -24.96 7.73 -21.70
CA ASN A 145 -24.74 7.00 -22.95
C ASN A 145 -26.03 6.45 -23.59
N THR A 146 -27.15 6.45 -22.87
CA THR A 146 -28.48 6.07 -23.39
C THR A 146 -29.34 7.26 -23.83
N GLY A 147 -28.81 8.48 -23.78
CA GLY A 147 -29.49 9.73 -24.18
C GLY A 147 -29.13 10.21 -25.57
#